data_AF-A0A4Q7T173-F1
#
_entry.id   AF-A0A4Q7T173-F1
#
_cell.length_a   1.000
_cell.length_b   1.000
_cell.length_c   1.000
_cell.angle_alpha   90.00
_cell.angle_beta   90.00
_cell.angle_gamma   90.00
#
_symmetry.space_group_name_H-M   'P 1'
#
loop_
_entity.id
_entity.type
_entity.pdbx_description
1 polymer ?
#
loop_
_entity_poly.entity_id
_entity_poly.type
_entity_poly.pdbx_seq_one_letter_code
_entity_poly.pdbx_strand_id
1 'polypeptide(L)'
;MAYVSLWVPLGDPPTFGETRAHGRKQTQSRQWRIRSGPTSDQPTQWLWRACALAEDACASRGMSFPMIVKPVRGGGNQGVTLVESSGALRDAATALIATATLGDILMVEEFLGGDEVTVTLMPPASPRPDGSRAPTHWALPPVYRFNQRDGVAPYNGDVPVTANSTAIRPEGLLDPAIVAMIDNCVSAAALVDARSAIRIDCRADRHGLFKLFDLNMKPNMTGPGRPGREDQDCLSAIAARAEG
;
A
#
# COMPACT_ATOMS: atom_id res chain seq x y z
N MET A 1 -16.96 3.09 13.81
CA MET A 1 -16.03 4.16 13.37
C MET A 1 -15.35 3.69 12.10
N ALA A 2 -15.82 4.15 10.94
CA ALA A 2 -15.34 3.77 9.61
C ALA A 2 -15.20 5.07 8.78
N TYR A 3 -14.15 5.13 7.96
CA TYR A 3 -13.69 6.36 7.29
C TYR A 3 -14.74 7.02 6.38
N VAL A 4 -14.84 8.35 6.49
CA VAL A 4 -15.61 9.25 5.62
C VAL A 4 -14.80 9.52 4.34
N SER A 5 -15.31 8.99 3.23
CA SER A 5 -14.94 9.44 1.88
C SER A 5 -15.71 10.73 1.61
N LEU A 6 -15.05 11.90 1.62
CA LEU A 6 -15.70 13.13 1.17
C LEU A 6 -15.49 13.24 -0.35
N TRP A 7 -16.53 12.90 -1.10
CA TRP A 7 -16.70 13.40 -2.45
C TRP A 7 -17.13 14.86 -2.32
N VAL A 8 -16.56 15.77 -3.10
CA VAL A 8 -17.19 17.08 -3.33
C VAL A 8 -17.89 17.00 -4.70
N PRO A 9 -19.18 16.64 -4.77
CA PRO A 9 -20.05 17.10 -5.84
C PRO A 9 -20.82 18.33 -5.37
N LEU A 10 -20.91 19.34 -6.24
CA LEU A 10 -21.97 20.35 -6.13
C LEU A 10 -23.32 19.64 -6.30
N GLY A 11 -24.11 19.57 -5.24
CA GLY A 11 -25.53 19.16 -5.25
C GLY A 11 -25.81 17.72 -4.78
N ASP A 12 -26.45 17.65 -3.60
CA ASP A 12 -27.19 16.55 -2.93
C ASP A 12 -26.56 15.13 -2.78
N PRO A 13 -26.93 14.39 -1.70
CA PRO A 13 -26.17 13.22 -1.25
C PRO A 13 -26.64 11.90 -1.91
N PRO A 14 -25.73 10.96 -2.25
CA PRO A 14 -26.13 9.63 -2.67
C PRO A 14 -26.03 8.58 -1.53
N THR A 15 -27.01 7.69 -1.53
CA THR A 15 -27.15 6.46 -0.74
C THR A 15 -26.08 5.40 -1.07
N PHE A 16 -25.70 4.59 -0.06
CA PHE A 16 -24.76 3.47 -0.20
C PHE A 16 -25.35 2.34 -1.06
N GLY A 17 -24.68 2.03 -2.17
CA GLY A 17 -24.93 0.85 -3.00
C GLY A 17 -23.71 -0.07 -3.02
N GLU A 18 -23.95 -1.38 -2.89
CA GLU A 18 -22.97 -2.45 -3.04
C GLU A 18 -22.17 -2.29 -4.34
N THR A 19 -20.84 -2.16 -4.24
CA THR A 19 -19.95 -2.37 -5.39
C THR A 19 -18.93 -3.45 -5.06
N ARG A 20 -19.12 -4.63 -5.67
CA ARG A 20 -18.16 -5.74 -5.70
C ARG A 20 -16.77 -5.23 -6.11
N ALA A 21 -15.78 -5.50 -5.26
CA ALA A 21 -14.41 -5.01 -5.41
C ALA A 21 -13.71 -5.64 -6.62
N HIS A 22 -13.41 -4.81 -7.63
CA HIS A 22 -12.38 -5.10 -8.63
C HIS A 22 -11.21 -4.13 -8.38
N GLY A 23 -10.07 -4.66 -7.93
CA GLY A 23 -8.73 -4.06 -8.09
C GLY A 23 -8.45 -2.68 -7.45
N ARG A 24 -8.99 -2.34 -6.28
CA ARG A 24 -8.67 -1.06 -5.61
C ARG A 24 -7.62 -1.25 -4.50
N LYS A 25 -6.59 -0.39 -4.45
CA LYS A 25 -5.71 -0.22 -3.29
C LYS A 25 -6.58 0.15 -2.07
N GLN A 26 -6.61 -0.71 -1.06
CA GLN A 26 -7.29 -0.46 0.20
C GLN A 26 -6.23 -0.36 1.30
N THR A 27 -6.38 0.61 2.18
CA THR A 27 -5.42 0.87 3.26
C THR A 27 -6.19 1.22 4.53
N GLN A 28 -5.53 1.10 5.69
CA GLN A 28 -6.06 1.61 6.96
C GLN A 28 -5.49 3.00 7.32
N SER A 29 -4.59 3.55 6.49
CA SER A 29 -3.99 4.87 6.69
C SER A 29 -4.99 5.99 6.37
N ARG A 30 -4.76 7.18 6.93
CA ARG A 30 -5.58 8.37 6.63
C ARG A 30 -5.26 8.81 5.20
N GLN A 31 -6.28 8.86 4.33
CA GLN A 31 -6.12 9.15 2.90
C GLN A 31 -6.94 10.35 2.44
N TRP A 32 -6.43 11.03 1.40
CA TRP A 32 -7.12 12.06 0.63
C TRP A 32 -6.88 11.89 -0.86
N ARG A 33 -7.84 12.32 -1.70
CA ARG A 33 -7.75 12.20 -3.17
C ARG A 33 -7.71 13.57 -3.84
N ILE A 34 -6.81 13.72 -4.81
CA ILE A 34 -6.70 14.89 -5.71
C ILE A 34 -7.15 14.43 -7.09
N ARG A 35 -7.98 15.20 -7.80
CA ARG A 35 -8.44 14.90 -9.17
C ARG A 35 -8.24 16.10 -10.09
N SER A 36 -7.98 15.84 -11.37
CA SER A 36 -7.95 16.90 -12.39
C SER A 36 -9.31 17.60 -12.55
N GLY A 37 -9.28 18.93 -12.71
CA GLY A 37 -10.45 19.74 -13.04
C GLY A 37 -10.77 19.70 -14.55
N PRO A 38 -11.98 20.11 -14.97
CA PRO A 38 -12.30 20.28 -16.39
C PRO A 38 -11.33 21.27 -17.02
N THR A 39 -10.86 20.93 -18.21
CA THR A 39 -9.87 21.66 -19.02
C THR A 39 -10.20 23.16 -19.09
N SER A 40 -9.50 23.96 -18.27
CA SER A 40 -9.48 25.43 -18.40
C SER A 40 -8.02 25.89 -18.41
N ASP A 41 -7.75 26.95 -19.18
CA ASP A 41 -6.44 27.42 -19.65
C ASP A 41 -5.40 27.84 -18.58
N GLN A 42 -5.53 27.41 -17.32
CA GLN A 42 -4.52 27.64 -16.27
C GLN A 42 -4.28 26.34 -15.48
N PRO A 43 -3.59 25.35 -16.06
CA PRO A 43 -3.39 24.02 -15.46
C PRO A 43 -2.67 24.04 -14.10
N THR A 44 -1.98 25.12 -13.75
CA THR A 44 -1.25 25.28 -12.50
C THR A 44 -2.13 25.78 -11.35
N GLN A 45 -3.06 26.70 -11.60
CA GLN A 45 -3.82 27.35 -10.54
C GLN A 45 -4.82 26.41 -9.85
N TRP A 46 -5.48 25.54 -10.61
CA TRP A 46 -6.42 24.56 -10.03
C TRP A 46 -5.67 23.51 -9.18
N LEU A 47 -4.50 23.07 -9.64
CA LEU A 47 -3.71 22.07 -8.95
C LEU A 47 -3.15 22.62 -7.64
N TRP A 48 -2.76 23.90 -7.61
CA TRP A 48 -2.35 24.58 -6.39
C TRP A 48 -3.48 24.64 -5.36
N ARG A 49 -4.70 24.97 -5.80
CA ARG A 49 -5.88 24.94 -4.92
C ARG A 49 -6.18 23.53 -4.43
N ALA A 50 -6.10 22.52 -5.30
CA ALA A 50 -6.34 21.14 -4.92
C ALA A 50 -5.30 20.62 -3.92
N CYS A 51 -4.02 20.97 -4.09
CA CYS A 51 -2.96 20.64 -3.14
C CYS A 51 -3.17 21.36 -1.80
N ALA A 52 -3.48 22.65 -1.81
CA ALA A 52 -3.78 23.39 -0.58
C ALA A 52 -4.99 22.80 0.18
N LEU A 53 -6.07 22.47 -0.53
CA LEU A 53 -7.22 21.78 0.07
C LEU A 53 -6.84 20.41 0.62
N ALA A 54 -6.00 19.65 -0.08
CA ALA A 54 -5.50 18.37 0.41
C ALA A 54 -4.63 18.53 1.67
N GLU A 55 -3.78 19.55 1.72
CA GLU A 55 -2.95 19.89 2.90
C GLU A 55 -3.83 20.26 4.10
N ASP A 56 -4.78 21.18 3.95
CA ASP A 56 -5.70 21.57 5.03
C ASP A 56 -6.52 20.38 5.53
N ALA A 57 -6.97 19.54 4.60
CA ALA A 57 -7.73 18.34 4.88
C ALA A 57 -6.88 17.28 5.61
N CYS A 58 -5.63 17.09 5.22
CA CYS A 58 -4.64 16.28 5.93
C CYS A 58 -4.40 16.83 7.36
N ALA A 59 -4.16 18.13 7.49
CA ALA A 59 -3.91 18.80 8.76
C ALA A 59 -5.10 18.68 9.72
N SER A 60 -6.33 18.83 9.23
CA SER A 60 -7.56 18.64 10.02
C SER A 60 -7.69 17.21 10.58
N ARG A 61 -7.00 16.25 9.97
CA ARG A 61 -6.91 14.86 10.42
C ARG A 61 -5.59 14.55 11.12
N GLY A 62 -4.83 15.57 11.54
CA GLY A 62 -3.57 15.40 12.28
C GLY A 62 -2.43 14.82 11.47
N MET A 63 -2.52 14.86 10.13
CA MET A 63 -1.40 14.52 9.25
C MET A 63 -0.58 15.78 9.00
N SER A 64 0.74 15.66 9.13
CA SER A 64 1.70 16.69 8.77
C SER A 64 2.73 16.10 7.82
N PHE A 65 3.52 16.97 7.19
CA PHE A 65 4.71 16.52 6.48
C PHE A 65 5.68 15.78 7.42
N PRO A 66 6.45 14.81 6.90
CA PRO A 66 6.43 14.34 5.51
C PRO A 66 5.20 13.48 5.16
N MET A 67 4.82 13.45 3.88
CA MET A 67 3.67 12.70 3.35
C MET A 67 4.05 11.90 2.11
N ILE A 68 3.24 10.91 1.74
CA ILE A 68 3.37 10.19 0.48
C ILE A 68 2.30 10.69 -0.49
N VAL A 69 2.69 11.02 -1.72
CA VAL A 69 1.77 11.20 -2.85
C VAL A 69 1.93 10.03 -3.82
N LYS A 70 0.82 9.43 -4.25
CA LYS A 70 0.84 8.32 -5.21
C LYS A 70 -0.41 8.31 -6.11
N PRO A 71 -0.30 7.86 -7.38
CA PRO A 71 -1.46 7.68 -8.25
C PRO A 71 -2.38 6.57 -7.72
N VAL A 72 -3.69 6.75 -7.86
CA VAL A 72 -4.67 5.72 -7.48
C VAL A 72 -4.59 4.48 -8.37
N ARG A 73 -4.25 4.64 -9.67
CA ARG A 73 -4.15 3.53 -10.64
C ARG A 73 -2.71 3.03 -10.87
N GLY A 74 -1.74 3.49 -10.09
CA GLY A 74 -0.34 3.06 -10.23
C GLY A 74 -0.12 1.63 -9.72
N GLY A 75 0.62 0.81 -10.48
CA GLY A 75 1.06 -0.52 -10.06
C GLY A 75 2.41 -0.47 -9.34
N GLY A 76 2.57 -1.24 -8.25
CA GLY A 76 3.79 -1.21 -7.45
C GLY A 76 4.13 0.19 -6.93
N ASN A 77 5.41 0.54 -6.94
CA ASN A 77 5.93 1.81 -6.43
C ASN A 77 6.02 2.91 -7.50
N GLN A 78 5.41 2.71 -8.66
CA GLN A 78 5.48 3.67 -9.76
C GLN A 78 4.74 4.97 -9.40
N GLY A 79 5.47 6.09 -9.42
CA GLY A 79 4.93 7.41 -9.09
C GLY A 79 4.64 7.62 -7.59
N VAL A 80 5.12 6.73 -6.71
CA VAL A 80 5.07 6.95 -5.26
C VAL A 80 6.19 7.91 -4.89
N THR A 81 5.86 9.04 -4.28
CA THR A 81 6.84 10.09 -3.95
C THR A 81 6.65 10.54 -2.51
N LEU A 82 7.75 10.54 -1.75
CA LEU A 82 7.84 11.19 -0.44
C LEU A 82 7.97 12.70 -0.64
N VAL A 83 7.13 13.47 0.04
CA VAL A 83 7.12 14.93 -0.02
C VAL A 83 7.27 15.50 1.38
N GLU A 84 8.19 16.44 1.54
CA GLU A 84 8.53 17.03 2.85
C GLU A 84 7.92 18.42 3.07
N SER A 85 7.28 18.99 2.04
CA SER A 85 6.68 20.31 2.10
C SER A 85 5.53 20.47 1.11
N SER A 86 4.73 21.52 1.30
CA SER A 86 3.67 21.94 0.39
C SER A 86 4.18 22.20 -1.03
N GLY A 87 5.38 22.77 -1.16
CA GLY A 87 6.03 22.98 -2.46
C GLY A 87 6.31 21.65 -3.15
N ALA A 88 6.97 20.72 -2.43
CA ALA A 88 7.28 19.39 -2.94
C ALA A 88 6.02 18.59 -3.32
N LEU A 89 4.93 18.72 -2.55
CA LEU A 89 3.64 18.11 -2.89
C LEU A 89 3.10 18.62 -4.22
N ARG A 90 3.13 19.93 -4.44
CA ARG A 90 2.66 20.54 -5.70
C ARG A 90 3.50 20.10 -6.89
N ASP A 91 4.82 20.10 -6.73
CA ASP A 91 5.75 19.72 -7.80
C ASP A 91 5.56 18.24 -8.19
N ALA A 92 5.52 17.35 -7.20
CA ALA A 92 5.27 15.93 -7.41
C ALA A 92 3.90 15.67 -8.04
N ALA A 93 2.84 16.32 -7.55
CA ALA A 93 1.50 16.17 -8.11
C ALA A 93 1.44 16.66 -9.56
N THR A 94 2.09 17.80 -9.86
CA THR A 94 2.16 18.36 -11.22
C THR A 94 2.85 17.39 -12.16
N ALA A 95 4.01 16.86 -11.76
CA ALA A 95 4.76 15.89 -12.55
C ALA A 95 3.92 14.61 -12.81
N LEU A 96 3.30 14.04 -11.77
CA LEU A 96 2.51 12.81 -11.90
C LEU A 96 1.31 13.00 -12.83
N ILE A 97 0.57 14.11 -12.71
CA ILE A 97 -0.59 14.39 -13.57
C ILE A 97 -0.15 14.69 -15.00
N ALA A 98 0.93 15.45 -15.19
CA ALA A 98 1.43 15.81 -16.52
C ALA A 98 1.88 14.58 -17.32
N THR A 99 2.42 13.55 -16.66
CA THR A 99 2.77 12.30 -17.36
C THR A 99 1.54 11.55 -17.89
N ALA A 100 0.36 11.74 -17.28
CA ALA A 100 -0.93 11.15 -17.66
C ALA A 100 -0.95 9.61 -17.85
N THR A 101 0.12 8.90 -17.48
CA THR A 101 0.26 7.45 -17.69
C THR A 101 -0.45 6.64 -16.60
N LEU A 102 -0.59 7.19 -15.40
CA LEU A 102 -1.12 6.51 -14.21
C LEU A 102 -2.49 7.05 -13.78
N GLY A 103 -3.15 7.77 -14.69
CA GLY A 103 -4.41 8.49 -14.45
C GLY A 103 -4.21 9.89 -13.87
N ASP A 104 -5.33 10.54 -13.60
CA ASP A 104 -5.42 11.94 -13.18
C ASP A 104 -5.88 12.08 -11.72
N ILE A 105 -5.90 10.97 -10.98
CA ILE A 105 -6.28 10.92 -9.57
C ILE A 105 -5.09 10.49 -8.73
N LEU A 106 -4.67 11.37 -7.83
CA LEU A 106 -3.62 11.12 -6.85
C LEU A 106 -4.22 10.90 -5.47
N MET A 107 -3.43 10.27 -4.61
CA MET A 107 -3.74 10.01 -3.23
C MET A 107 -2.60 10.52 -2.35
N VAL A 108 -2.96 11.20 -1.26
CA VAL A 108 -2.02 11.69 -0.25
C VAL A 108 -2.22 10.88 1.03
N GLU A 109 -1.11 10.40 1.59
CA GLU A 109 -1.08 9.53 2.77
C GLU A 109 -0.03 10.01 3.77
N GLU A 110 -0.23 9.65 5.04
CA GLU A 110 0.77 9.84 6.10
C GLU A 110 2.05 9.07 5.73
N PHE A 111 3.21 9.70 5.85
CA PHE A 111 4.46 8.95 5.76
C PHE A 111 4.69 8.14 7.04
N LEU A 112 4.91 6.84 6.88
CA LEU A 112 5.24 5.93 7.97
C LEU A 112 6.75 5.68 7.92
N GLY A 113 7.49 6.19 8.91
CA GLY A 113 8.96 6.19 8.88
C GLY A 113 9.62 4.92 9.42
N GLY A 114 8.86 4.02 10.04
CA GLY A 114 9.39 2.79 10.63
C GLY A 114 9.55 1.65 9.63
N ASP A 115 9.75 0.46 10.17
CA ASP A 115 9.99 -0.76 9.40
C ASP A 115 8.85 -1.09 8.44
N GLU A 116 9.20 -1.49 7.23
CA GLU A 116 8.26 -1.96 6.22
C GLU A 116 8.23 -3.49 6.24
N VAL A 117 7.03 -4.05 6.33
CA VAL A 117 6.80 -5.49 6.38
C VAL A 117 5.69 -5.87 5.40
N THR A 118 5.86 -6.98 4.72
CA THR A 118 4.88 -7.51 3.79
C THR A 118 4.36 -8.85 4.28
N VAL A 119 3.04 -9.01 4.32
CA VAL A 119 2.39 -10.24 4.76
C VAL A 119 1.68 -10.87 3.57
N THR A 120 1.97 -12.13 3.28
CA THR A 120 1.21 -12.93 2.32
C THR A 120 0.11 -13.68 3.06
N LEU A 121 -1.14 -13.44 2.67
CA LEU A 121 -2.32 -14.02 3.28
C LEU A 121 -2.91 -15.06 2.36
N MET A 122 -3.23 -16.21 2.94
CA MET A 122 -3.76 -17.38 2.27
C MET A 122 -5.26 -17.52 2.60
N PRO A 123 -6.08 -17.95 1.63
CA PRO A 123 -7.53 -18.05 1.84
C PRO A 123 -7.89 -19.23 2.77
N PRO A 124 -9.10 -19.24 3.35
CA PRO A 124 -9.63 -20.39 4.07
C PRO A 124 -9.53 -21.67 3.25
N ALA A 125 -9.41 -22.79 3.95
CA ALA A 125 -9.24 -24.13 3.40
C ALA A 125 -8.01 -24.34 2.51
N SER A 126 -7.11 -23.36 2.34
CA SER A 126 -5.83 -23.59 1.66
C SER A 126 -4.90 -24.45 2.52
N PRO A 127 -4.01 -25.25 1.91
CA PRO A 127 -3.06 -26.08 2.65
C PRO A 127 -2.03 -25.22 3.38
N ARG A 128 -1.75 -25.58 4.63
CA ARG A 128 -0.62 -25.08 5.42
C ARG A 128 0.63 -25.92 5.20
N PRO A 129 1.82 -25.45 5.61
CA PRO A 129 3.07 -26.22 5.51
C PRO A 129 3.00 -27.58 6.23
N ASP A 130 2.28 -27.67 7.34
CA ASP A 130 2.03 -28.91 8.09
C ASP A 130 1.01 -29.87 7.43
N GLY A 131 0.50 -29.52 6.24
CA GLY A 131 -0.52 -30.28 5.51
C GLY A 131 -1.96 -30.07 6.01
N SER A 132 -2.16 -29.36 7.12
CA SER A 132 -3.49 -29.02 7.62
C SER A 132 -4.17 -27.96 6.74
N ARG A 133 -5.46 -27.73 6.98
CA ARG A 133 -6.24 -26.68 6.31
C ARG A 133 -6.85 -25.76 7.35
N ALA A 134 -6.61 -24.47 7.22
CA ALA A 134 -7.17 -23.48 8.12
C ALA A 134 -8.67 -23.25 7.82
N PRO A 135 -9.55 -23.16 8.83
CA PRO A 135 -10.94 -22.77 8.61
C PRO A 135 -11.11 -21.28 8.25
N THR A 136 -10.08 -20.47 8.49
CA THR A 136 -10.05 -19.02 8.25
C THR A 136 -8.86 -18.63 7.38
N HIS A 137 -8.78 -17.36 6.96
CA HIS A 137 -7.55 -16.79 6.41
C HIS A 137 -6.39 -16.97 7.40
N TRP A 138 -5.18 -17.11 6.86
CA TRP A 138 -3.95 -17.27 7.63
C TRP A 138 -2.77 -16.65 6.89
N ALA A 139 -1.69 -16.36 7.61
CA ALA A 139 -0.52 -15.68 7.06
C ALA A 139 0.66 -16.64 6.91
N LEU A 140 1.46 -16.44 5.85
CA LEU A 140 2.86 -16.89 5.82
C LEU A 140 3.72 -15.97 6.71
N PRO A 141 4.96 -16.36 7.04
CA PRO A 141 5.87 -15.52 7.80
C PRO A 141 6.01 -14.15 7.11
N PRO A 142 5.85 -13.03 7.85
CA PRO A 142 6.02 -11.72 7.24
C PRO A 142 7.43 -11.55 6.70
N VAL A 143 7.58 -10.65 5.72
CA VAL A 143 8.86 -10.35 5.08
C VAL A 143 9.21 -8.89 5.34
N TYR A 144 10.31 -8.66 6.05
CA TYR A 144 10.89 -7.33 6.19
C TYR A 144 11.37 -6.83 4.83
N ARG A 145 11.15 -5.53 4.58
CA ARG A 145 11.65 -4.80 3.43
C ARG A 145 12.58 -3.69 3.91
N PHE A 146 13.78 -3.66 3.38
CA PHE A 146 14.85 -2.74 3.77
C PHE A 146 15.46 -2.05 2.55
N ASN A 147 16.45 -1.17 2.75
CA ASN A 147 17.12 -0.41 1.68
C ASN A 147 16.15 0.42 0.81
N GLN A 148 15.16 1.06 1.45
CA GLN A 148 14.32 2.07 0.83
C GLN A 148 15.17 3.22 0.27
N ARG A 149 14.78 3.74 -0.90
CA ARG A 149 15.37 4.93 -1.52
C ARG A 149 14.37 6.06 -1.40
N ASP A 150 14.78 7.18 -0.81
CA ASP A 150 13.91 8.33 -0.56
C ASP A 150 12.61 7.94 0.18
N GLY A 151 12.73 7.02 1.14
CA GLY A 151 11.63 6.52 1.94
C GLY A 151 10.67 5.56 1.23
N VAL A 152 10.95 5.14 -0.01
CA VAL A 152 10.11 4.20 -0.79
C VAL A 152 10.91 2.95 -1.13
N ALA A 153 10.28 1.77 -1.03
CA ALA A 153 10.94 0.53 -1.45
C ALA A 153 11.34 0.60 -2.95
N PRO A 154 12.53 0.10 -3.34
CA PRO A 154 12.94 0.12 -4.75
C PRO A 154 11.94 -0.58 -5.67
N TYR A 155 11.83 -0.11 -6.91
CA TYR A 155 11.00 -0.76 -7.90
C TYR A 155 11.61 -2.12 -8.29
N ASN A 156 10.78 -3.16 -8.27
CA ASN A 156 11.22 -4.54 -8.51
C ASN A 156 11.82 -4.77 -9.91
N GLY A 157 11.54 -3.90 -10.89
CA GLY A 157 12.14 -3.98 -12.21
C GLY A 157 13.60 -3.53 -12.26
N ASP A 158 14.04 -2.74 -11.26
CA ASP A 158 15.40 -2.20 -11.18
C ASP A 158 16.26 -2.97 -10.18
N VAL A 159 15.64 -3.40 -9.07
CA VAL A 159 16.30 -4.13 -7.98
C VAL A 159 15.49 -5.37 -7.65
N PRO A 160 16.09 -6.59 -7.72
CA PRO A 160 15.44 -7.81 -7.30
C PRO A 160 14.96 -7.71 -5.84
N VAL A 161 13.75 -8.19 -5.55
CA VAL A 161 13.21 -8.08 -4.18
C VAL A 161 14.02 -8.89 -3.16
N THR A 162 14.72 -9.93 -3.59
CA THR A 162 15.64 -10.71 -2.74
C THR A 162 16.80 -9.88 -2.21
N ALA A 163 17.19 -8.80 -2.90
CA ALA A 163 18.27 -7.91 -2.47
C ALA A 163 17.83 -6.90 -1.40
N ASN A 164 16.53 -6.77 -1.16
CA ASN A 164 15.96 -5.78 -0.24
C ASN A 164 14.88 -6.34 0.68
N SER A 165 14.83 -7.67 0.83
CA SER A 165 13.78 -8.34 1.58
C SER A 165 14.26 -9.62 2.28
N THR A 166 13.76 -9.89 3.48
CA THR A 166 14.05 -11.13 4.22
C THR A 166 12.87 -11.54 5.11
N ALA A 167 12.59 -12.84 5.21
CA ALA A 167 11.52 -13.33 6.08
C ALA A 167 11.86 -13.10 7.56
N ILE A 168 10.86 -12.73 8.35
CA ILE A 168 10.96 -12.65 9.80
C ILE A 168 11.26 -14.05 10.34
N ARG A 169 12.30 -14.15 11.16
CA ARG A 169 12.68 -15.40 11.82
C ARG A 169 11.67 -15.78 12.91
N PRO A 170 11.55 -17.06 13.30
CA PRO A 170 10.59 -17.50 14.31
C PRO A 170 10.61 -16.69 15.61
N GLU A 171 11.79 -16.24 16.06
CA GLU A 171 11.91 -15.46 17.29
C GLU A 171 11.24 -14.08 17.18
N GLY A 172 11.26 -13.48 15.99
CA GLY A 172 10.61 -12.19 15.70
C GLY A 172 9.09 -12.28 15.59
N LEU A 173 8.53 -13.48 15.40
CA LEU A 173 7.08 -13.70 15.37
C LEU A 173 6.44 -13.60 16.77
N LEU A 174 7.25 -13.55 17.83
CA LEU A 174 6.80 -13.36 19.21
C LEU A 174 6.66 -11.88 19.58
N ASP A 175 7.13 -10.96 18.74
CA ASP A 175 6.98 -9.52 18.97
C ASP A 175 5.48 -9.14 18.96
N PRO A 176 4.95 -8.53 20.04
CA PRO A 176 3.54 -8.14 20.12
C PRO A 176 3.07 -7.24 18.96
N ALA A 177 3.94 -6.36 18.44
CA ALA A 177 3.62 -5.49 17.32
C ALA A 177 3.47 -6.29 16.00
N ILE A 178 4.31 -7.31 15.79
CA ILE A 178 4.23 -8.21 14.64
C ILE A 178 3.01 -9.11 14.73
N VAL A 179 2.70 -9.66 15.91
CA VAL A 179 1.49 -10.46 16.14
C VAL A 179 0.24 -9.63 15.84
N ALA A 180 0.14 -8.42 16.41
CA ALA A 180 -0.99 -7.53 16.17
C ALA A 180 -1.12 -7.13 14.69
N MET A 181 0.00 -6.91 14.00
CA MET A 181 0.01 -6.65 12.56
C MET A 181 -0.55 -7.83 11.76
N ILE A 182 -0.10 -9.06 12.07
CA ILE A 182 -0.58 -10.28 11.40
C ILE A 182 -2.10 -10.43 11.60
N ASP A 183 -2.59 -10.26 12.83
CA ASP A 183 -4.01 -10.36 13.15
C ASP A 183 -4.85 -9.33 12.39
N ASN A 184 -4.36 -8.09 12.28
CA ASN A 184 -4.99 -7.04 11.49
C ASN A 184 -5.01 -7.38 9.99
N CYS A 185 -3.93 -7.96 9.46
CA CYS A 185 -3.85 -8.41 8.07
C CYS A 185 -4.80 -9.58 7.77
N VAL A 186 -4.90 -10.56 8.68
CA VAL A 186 -5.85 -11.68 8.56
C VAL A 186 -7.29 -11.15 8.58
N SER A 187 -7.59 -10.23 9.49
CA SER A 187 -8.90 -9.57 9.57
C SER A 187 -9.23 -8.79 8.28
N ALA A 188 -8.26 -8.06 7.73
CA ALA A 188 -8.42 -7.35 6.46
C ALA A 188 -8.67 -8.30 5.29
N ALA A 189 -7.97 -9.44 5.22
CA ALA A 189 -8.19 -10.47 4.20
C ALA A 189 -9.60 -11.07 4.27
N ALA A 190 -10.12 -11.28 5.48
CA ALA A 190 -11.50 -11.73 5.69
C ALA A 190 -12.53 -10.66 5.25
N LEU A 191 -12.29 -9.39 5.59
CA LEU A 191 -13.19 -8.28 5.22
C LEU A 191 -13.34 -8.10 3.70
N VAL A 192 -12.29 -8.37 2.93
CA VAL A 192 -12.33 -8.31 1.46
C VAL A 192 -12.75 -9.62 0.80
N ASP A 193 -13.13 -10.64 1.59
CA ASP A 193 -13.42 -12.00 1.14
C ASP A 193 -12.33 -12.53 0.20
N ALA A 194 -11.06 -12.46 0.62
CA ALA A 194 -9.95 -12.88 -0.22
C ALA A 194 -10.04 -14.38 -0.52
N ARG A 195 -10.26 -14.74 -1.78
CA ARG A 195 -10.40 -16.15 -2.23
C ARG A 195 -9.14 -16.74 -2.84
N SER A 196 -8.09 -15.94 -2.95
CA SER A 196 -6.78 -16.32 -3.44
C SER A 196 -5.71 -15.79 -2.49
N ALA A 197 -4.46 -16.21 -2.70
CA ALA A 197 -3.34 -15.55 -2.04
C ALA A 197 -3.35 -14.06 -2.37
N ILE A 198 -3.33 -13.22 -1.34
CA ILE A 198 -3.19 -11.77 -1.45
C ILE A 198 -1.98 -11.33 -0.64
N ARG A 199 -1.59 -10.07 -0.81
CA ARG A 199 -0.49 -9.50 -0.04
C ARG A 199 -0.88 -8.15 0.54
N ILE A 200 -0.55 -7.95 1.81
CA ILE A 200 -0.79 -6.70 2.51
C ILE A 200 0.57 -6.12 2.92
N ASP A 201 0.80 -4.90 2.50
CA ASP A 201 2.03 -4.17 2.80
C ASP A 201 1.75 -3.25 4.00
N CYS A 202 2.57 -3.41 5.04
CA CYS A 202 2.46 -2.73 6.32
C CYS A 202 3.72 -1.92 6.61
N ARG A 203 3.56 -0.83 7.35
CA ARG A 203 4.71 -0.05 7.82
C ARG A 203 4.47 0.49 9.22
N ALA A 204 5.51 0.42 10.05
CA ALA A 204 5.44 0.96 11.40
C ALA A 204 5.43 2.48 11.37
N ASP A 205 4.60 3.08 12.23
CA ASP A 205 4.72 4.50 12.54
C ASP A 205 5.87 4.76 13.52
N ARG A 206 6.03 6.03 13.92
CA ARG A 206 7.10 6.46 14.85
C ARG A 206 7.07 5.79 16.22
N HIS A 207 5.96 5.15 16.58
CA HIS A 207 5.78 4.45 17.86
C HIS A 207 5.93 2.93 17.72
N GLY A 208 6.33 2.44 16.53
CA GLY A 208 6.45 1.02 16.26
C GLY A 208 5.13 0.32 15.92
N LEU A 209 4.03 1.07 15.78
CA LEU A 209 2.73 0.48 15.45
C LEU A 209 2.59 0.31 13.94
N PHE A 210 2.45 -0.95 13.50
CA PHE A 210 2.25 -1.27 12.08
C PHE A 210 0.85 -0.86 11.59
N LYS A 211 0.84 -0.12 10.48
CA LYS A 211 -0.38 0.24 9.74
C LYS A 211 -0.34 -0.37 8.34
N LEU A 212 -1.49 -0.84 7.87
CA LEU A 212 -1.67 -1.34 6.51
C LEU A 212 -1.72 -0.15 5.54
N PHE A 213 -0.80 -0.09 4.58
CA PHE A 213 -0.71 1.03 3.62
C PHE A 213 -0.88 0.61 2.15
N ASP A 214 -0.88 -0.70 1.85
CA ASP A 214 -1.31 -1.21 0.55
C ASP A 214 -1.88 -2.64 0.65
N LEU A 215 -2.83 -2.96 -0.24
CA LEU A 215 -3.43 -4.27 -0.36
C LEU A 215 -3.41 -4.71 -1.82
N ASN A 216 -2.64 -5.75 -2.08
CA ASN A 216 -2.44 -6.34 -3.40
C ASN A 216 -3.30 -7.60 -3.55
N MET A 217 -4.49 -7.45 -4.15
CA MET A 217 -5.40 -8.58 -4.44
C MET A 217 -4.84 -9.60 -5.44
N LYS A 218 -3.91 -9.16 -6.30
CA LYS A 218 -3.22 -10.01 -7.28
C LYS A 218 -1.71 -9.76 -7.15
N PRO A 219 -1.06 -10.32 -6.12
CA PRO A 219 0.35 -10.08 -5.88
C PRO A 219 1.20 -10.64 -7.03
N ASN A 220 2.41 -10.08 -7.17
CA ASN A 220 3.40 -10.69 -8.04
C ASN A 220 3.80 -12.06 -7.47
N MET A 221 3.85 -13.08 -8.33
CA MET A 221 4.21 -14.47 -8.01
C MET A 221 5.41 -14.95 -8.86
N THR A 222 6.34 -14.05 -9.19
CA THR A 222 7.59 -14.44 -9.85
C THR A 222 8.45 -15.33 -8.95
N GLY A 223 9.29 -16.14 -9.58
CA GLY A 223 10.27 -16.97 -8.89
C GLY A 223 11.32 -17.51 -9.85
N PRO A 224 12.29 -18.27 -9.34
CA PRO A 224 13.26 -18.99 -10.13
C PRO A 224 12.54 -20.03 -10.99
N GLY A 225 13.01 -20.22 -12.21
CA GLY A 225 12.35 -21.13 -13.15
C GLY A 225 12.74 -20.93 -14.61
N ARG A 226 13.51 -19.88 -14.91
CA ARG A 226 14.20 -19.69 -16.18
C ARG A 226 15.66 -19.33 -15.92
N PRO A 227 16.59 -19.72 -16.80
CA PRO A 227 17.99 -19.32 -16.68
C PRO A 227 18.13 -17.80 -16.53
N GLY A 228 18.93 -17.34 -15.57
CA GLY A 228 19.16 -15.92 -15.28
C GLY A 228 18.08 -15.26 -14.42
N ARG A 229 17.27 -16.05 -13.70
CA ARG A 229 16.25 -15.56 -12.75
C ARG A 229 16.34 -16.22 -11.38
N GLU A 230 17.53 -16.69 -11.03
CA GLU A 230 17.79 -17.43 -9.80
C GLU A 230 17.51 -16.57 -8.54
N ASP A 231 17.60 -15.25 -8.66
CA ASP A 231 17.39 -14.26 -7.60
C ASP A 231 16.01 -13.57 -7.66
N GLN A 232 15.07 -14.06 -8.47
CA GLN A 232 13.79 -13.39 -8.76
C GLN A 232 12.60 -13.90 -7.93
N ASP A 233 12.87 -14.53 -6.79
CA ASP A 233 11.85 -14.91 -5.80
C ASP A 233 10.99 -13.69 -5.47
N CYS A 234 9.67 -13.79 -5.63
CA CYS A 234 8.76 -12.77 -5.12
C CYS A 234 8.68 -12.80 -3.59
N LEU A 235 8.11 -11.76 -2.98
CA LEU A 235 7.92 -11.68 -1.52
C LEU A 235 7.18 -12.90 -0.95
N SER A 236 6.17 -13.42 -1.65
CA SER A 236 5.45 -14.63 -1.24
C SER A 236 6.33 -15.89 -1.29
N ALA A 237 7.27 -15.97 -2.25
CA ALA A 237 8.22 -17.08 -2.34
C ALA A 237 9.26 -17.01 -1.21
N ILE A 238 9.75 -15.81 -0.88
CA ILE A 238 10.61 -15.58 0.29
C ILE A 238 9.91 -16.03 1.57
N ALA A 239 8.64 -15.63 1.75
CA ALA A 239 7.83 -16.04 2.90
C ALA A 239 7.62 -17.56 2.96
N ALA A 240 7.23 -18.17 1.84
CA ALA A 240 6.97 -19.62 1.78
C ALA A 240 8.23 -20.44 2.05
N ARG A 241 9.40 -20.02 1.53
CA ARG A 241 10.69 -20.71 1.76
C ARG A 241 11.09 -20.72 3.25
N ALA A 242 10.62 -19.76 4.03
CA ALA A 242 10.90 -19.71 5.47
C ALA A 242 10.14 -20.78 6.28
N GLU A 243 9.12 -21.41 5.68
CA GLU A 243 8.34 -22.49 6.30
C GLU A 243 8.96 -23.90 6.08
N GLY A 244 10.02 -24.01 5.27
CA GLY A 244 10.67 -25.27 4.88
C GLY A 244 10.24 -25.78 3.51
#